data_AF-A0A554XD17-F1
#
_entry.id   AF-A0A554XD17-F1
#
_cell.length_a   1.000
_cell.length_b   1.000
_cell.length_c   1.000
_cell.angle_alpha   90.00
_cell.angle_beta   90.00
_cell.angle_gamma   90.00
#
_symmetry.space_group_name_H-M   'P 1'
#
loop_
_entity.id
_entity.type
_entity.pdbx_description
1 polymer ?
#
loop_
_entity_poly.entity_id
_entity_poly.type
_entity_poly.pdbx_seq_one_letter_code
_entity_poly.pdbx_strand_id
1 'polypeptide(L)'
;MAVVDVILLAVLAASVLLGVWRGLLYEVLSVLAWVVAFVVAQRWALAVAGWLPLQGWSDPLRYGAGFALTFVVVAFVGGWVAALARRGAEATGVRPVDRVLGGVFGLLRGGLILAGVALLVHQTPWADSAAWREAVGPRWLTQGLLAVKVLVPAEVAVYFP
;
A
#
# COMPACT_ATOMS: atom_id res chain seq x y z
N MET A 1 -26.36 -1.58 12.74
CA MET A 1 -24.95 -1.85 12.38
C MET A 1 -24.08 -1.07 13.33
N ALA A 2 -23.02 -1.66 13.87
CA ALA A 2 -22.11 -0.93 14.75
C ALA A 2 -21.44 0.20 13.97
N VAL A 3 -21.10 1.32 14.62
CA VAL A 3 -20.40 2.45 13.97
C VAL A 3 -19.09 1.98 13.32
N VAL A 4 -18.42 1.01 13.94
CA VAL A 4 -17.22 0.37 13.40
C VAL A 4 -17.49 -0.28 12.03
N ASP A 5 -18.59 -1.01 11.86
CA ASP A 5 -18.93 -1.64 10.57
C ASP A 5 -19.11 -0.62 9.46
N VAL A 6 -19.75 0.52 9.77
CA VAL A 6 -19.96 1.60 8.81
C VAL A 6 -18.63 2.22 8.38
N ILE A 7 -17.72 2.44 9.32
CA ILE A 7 -16.38 2.97 9.01
C ILE A 7 -15.58 1.98 8.15
N LEU A 8 -15.56 0.70 8.53
CA LEU A 8 -14.87 -0.34 7.78
C LEU A 8 -15.41 -0.46 6.35
N LEU A 9 -16.73 -0.46 6.19
CA LEU A 9 -17.38 -0.48 4.87
C LEU A 9 -17.08 0.77 4.07
N ALA A 10 -17.06 1.95 4.67
CA ALA A 10 -16.73 3.20 3.98
C ALA A 10 -15.29 3.18 3.44
N VAL A 11 -14.33 2.72 4.24
CA VAL A 11 -12.93 2.57 3.82
C VAL A 11 -12.80 1.55 2.69
N LEU A 12 -13.47 0.39 2.83
CA LEU A 12 -13.44 -0.66 1.80
C LEU A 12 -14.06 -0.18 0.49
N ALA A 13 -15.23 0.47 0.57
CA ALA A 13 -15.92 1.04 -0.58
C ALA A 13 -15.07 2.12 -1.26
N ALA A 14 -14.45 3.01 -0.49
CA ALA A 14 -13.52 4.01 -1.03
C ALA A 14 -12.35 3.34 -1.76
N SER A 15 -11.75 2.28 -1.19
CA SER A 15 -10.67 1.56 -1.84
C SER A 15 -11.10 0.89 -3.15
N VAL A 16 -12.27 0.26 -3.17
CA VAL A 16 -12.85 -0.35 -4.38
C VAL A 16 -13.16 0.72 -5.44
N LEU A 17 -13.82 1.82 -5.06
CA LEU A 17 -14.15 2.92 -5.97
C LEU A 17 -12.90 3.56 -6.58
N LEU A 18 -11.86 3.77 -5.77
CA LEU A 18 -10.57 4.25 -6.25
C LEU A 18 -9.93 3.25 -7.22
N GLY A 19 -10.00 1.95 -6.93
CA GLY A 19 -9.53 0.90 -7.82
C GLY A 19 -10.28 0.87 -9.17
N VAL A 20 -11.61 0.99 -9.14
CA VAL A 20 -12.44 1.09 -10.35
C VAL A 20 -12.14 2.37 -11.14
N TRP A 21 -11.86 3.49 -10.47
CA TRP A 21 -11.55 4.75 -11.14
C TRP A 21 -10.15 4.75 -11.79
N ARG A 22 -9.16 4.22 -11.07
CA ARG A 22 -7.76 4.19 -11.53
C ARG A 22 -7.51 3.08 -12.54
N GLY A 23 -8.09 1.90 -12.34
CA GLY A 23 -7.84 0.70 -13.12
C GLY A 23 -6.69 -0.15 -12.57
N LEU A 24 -6.70 -1.45 -12.84
CA LEU A 24 -5.69 -2.41 -12.37
C LEU A 24 -4.29 -2.05 -12.86
N LEU A 25 -4.14 -1.78 -14.16
CA LEU A 25 -2.86 -1.50 -14.80
C LEU A 25 -2.14 -0.34 -14.11
N TYR A 26 -2.88 0.73 -13.86
CA TYR A 26 -2.32 1.89 -13.17
C TYR A 26 -1.92 1.54 -11.74
N GLU A 27 -2.78 0.84 -10.98
CA GLU A 27 -2.50 0.44 -9.60
C GLU A 27 -1.25 -0.44 -9.51
N VAL A 28 -1.19 -1.53 -10.29
CA VAL A 28 -0.06 -2.46 -10.27
C VAL A 28 1.23 -1.80 -10.74
N LEU A 29 1.21 -1.05 -11.85
CA LEU A 29 2.41 -0.36 -12.34
C LEU A 29 2.87 0.72 -11.36
N SER A 30 1.96 1.40 -10.66
CA SER A 30 2.34 2.36 -9.63
C SER A 30 3.03 1.69 -8.45
N VAL A 31 2.54 0.54 -7.99
CA VAL A 31 3.18 -0.23 -6.91
C VAL A 31 4.56 -0.73 -7.35
N LEU A 32 4.66 -1.27 -8.57
CA LEU A 32 5.93 -1.69 -9.14
C LEU A 32 6.92 -0.52 -9.28
N ALA A 33 6.46 0.66 -9.69
CA ALA A 33 7.29 1.85 -9.77
C ALA A 33 7.88 2.25 -8.41
N TRP A 34 7.11 2.14 -7.33
CA TRP A 34 7.60 2.36 -5.97
C TRP A 34 8.68 1.35 -5.56
N VAL A 35 8.49 0.06 -5.85
CA VAL A 35 9.48 -1.00 -5.57
C VAL A 35 10.77 -0.77 -6.37
N VAL A 36 10.64 -0.49 -7.67
CA VAL A 36 11.78 -0.20 -8.54
C VAL A 36 12.50 1.06 -8.06
N ALA A 37 11.78 2.13 -7.71
CA ALA A 37 12.36 3.35 -7.18
C ALA A 37 13.17 3.08 -5.90
N PHE A 38 12.65 2.26 -4.99
CA PHE A 38 13.35 1.88 -3.77
C PHE A 38 14.65 1.12 -4.06
N VAL A 39 14.59 0.08 -4.90
CA VAL A 39 15.76 -0.75 -5.25
C VAL A 39 16.83 0.07 -5.98
N VAL A 40 16.41 0.91 -6.94
CA VAL A 40 17.33 1.79 -7.66
C VAL A 40 17.93 2.84 -6.71
N ALA A 41 17.13 3.44 -5.84
CA ALA A 41 17.63 4.39 -4.86
C ALA A 41 18.66 3.77 -3.92
N GLN A 42 18.46 2.55 -3.43
CA GLN A 42 19.46 1.85 -2.61
C GLN A 42 20.79 1.67 -3.34
N ARG A 43 20.74 1.34 -4.64
CA ARG A 43 21.94 1.05 -5.42
C ARG A 43 22.70 2.32 -5.83
N TRP A 44 22.00 3.41 -6.10
CA TRP A 44 22.57 4.62 -6.71
C TRP A 44 22.65 5.83 -5.77
N ALA A 45 22.16 5.72 -4.52
CA ALA A 45 22.14 6.82 -3.55
C ALA A 45 23.50 7.53 -3.40
N LEU A 46 24.59 6.79 -3.23
CA LEU A 46 25.93 7.40 -3.06
C LEU A 46 26.44 8.08 -4.33
N ALA A 47 26.16 7.51 -5.50
CA ALA A 47 26.56 8.10 -6.77
C ALA A 47 25.85 9.45 -6.99
N VAL A 48 24.54 9.49 -6.74
CA VAL A 48 23.73 10.71 -6.85
C VAL A 48 24.11 11.72 -5.75
N ALA A 49 24.41 11.26 -4.54
CA ALA A 49 24.91 12.13 -3.47
C ALA A 49 26.23 12.83 -3.84
N GLY A 50 27.07 12.20 -4.67
CA GLY A 50 28.31 12.79 -5.18
C GLY A 50 28.10 13.97 -6.14
N TRP A 51 26.92 14.07 -6.77
CA TRP A 51 26.57 15.19 -7.64
C TRP A 51 25.97 16.38 -6.89
N LEU A 52 25.58 16.17 -5.63
CA LEU A 52 24.95 17.20 -4.81
C LEU A 52 26.02 18.00 -4.05
N PRO A 53 25.85 19.32 -3.88
CA PRO A 53 26.76 20.17 -3.11
C PRO A 53 26.57 19.95 -1.60
N LEU A 54 26.78 18.73 -1.10
CA LEU A 54 26.58 18.32 0.31
C LEU A 54 27.88 18.37 1.10
N GLN A 55 28.74 19.35 0.80
CA GLN A 55 30.00 19.54 1.49
C GLN A 55 29.73 19.87 2.96
N GLY A 56 30.41 19.20 3.89
CA GLY A 56 30.20 19.35 5.33
C GLY A 56 29.04 18.55 5.93
N TRP A 57 28.28 17.79 5.13
CA TRP A 57 27.26 16.87 5.64
C TRP A 57 27.89 15.55 6.09
N SER A 58 27.29 14.91 7.10
CA SER A 58 27.70 13.57 7.53
C SER A 58 27.35 12.51 6.49
N ASP A 59 28.08 11.40 6.45
CA ASP A 59 27.87 10.33 5.47
C ASP A 59 26.44 9.76 5.45
N PRO A 60 25.77 9.54 6.61
CA PRO A 60 24.37 9.12 6.60
C PRO A 60 23.43 10.14 5.94
N LEU A 61 23.65 11.44 6.17
CA LEU A 61 22.84 12.50 5.57
C LEU A 61 23.07 12.61 4.07
N ARG A 62 24.33 12.43 3.63
CA ARG A 62 24.67 12.42 2.20
C ARG A 62 24.00 11.26 1.47
N TYR A 63 24.10 10.05 2.03
CA TYR A 63 23.40 8.88 1.52
C TYR A 63 21.88 9.13 1.48
N GLY A 64 21.30 9.63 2.57
CA GLY A 64 19.87 9.91 2.67
C GLY A 64 19.38 10.91 1.60
N ALA A 65 20.13 11.98 1.36
CA ALA A 65 19.81 12.96 0.31
C ALA A 65 19.87 12.36 -1.09
N GLY A 66 20.93 11.60 -1.41
CA GLY A 66 21.06 10.93 -2.70
C GLY A 66 20.00 9.85 -2.91
N PHE A 67 19.66 9.10 -1.86
CA PHE A 67 18.56 8.14 -1.86
C PHE A 67 17.23 8.82 -2.16
N ALA A 68 16.89 9.87 -1.40
CA ALA A 68 15.62 10.58 -1.54
C ALA A 68 15.47 11.18 -2.95
N LEU A 69 16.52 11.81 -3.48
CA LEU A 69 16.49 12.36 -4.84
C LEU A 69 16.29 11.26 -5.89
N THR A 70 17.09 10.19 -5.82
CA THR A 70 16.98 9.06 -6.77
C THR A 70 15.59 8.43 -6.72
N PHE A 71 15.08 8.21 -5.50
CA PHE A 71 13.76 7.64 -5.27
C PHE A 71 12.67 8.48 -5.92
N VAL A 72 12.65 9.78 -5.65
CA VAL A 72 11.64 10.70 -6.19
C VAL A 72 11.68 10.74 -7.72
N VAL A 73 12.87 10.83 -8.32
CA VAL A 73 13.02 10.85 -9.78
C VAL A 73 12.49 9.55 -10.40
N VAL A 74 12.92 8.39 -9.89
CA VAL A 74 12.52 7.10 -10.45
C VAL A 74 11.02 6.84 -10.22
N ALA A 75 10.49 7.17 -9.05
CA ALA A 75 9.07 7.03 -8.75
C ALA A 75 8.21 7.93 -9.65
N PHE A 76 8.65 9.16 -9.93
CA PHE A 76 7.96 10.07 -10.83
C PHE A 76 7.94 9.55 -12.27
N VAL A 77 9.09 9.08 -12.77
CA VAL A 77 9.19 8.47 -14.11
C VAL A 77 8.30 7.22 -14.19
N GLY A 78 8.34 6.35 -13.20
CA GLY A 78 7.49 5.16 -13.16
C GLY A 78 5.99 5.48 -13.07
N GLY A 79 5.61 6.51 -12.32
CA GLY A 79 4.24 7.01 -12.27
C GLY A 79 3.77 7.58 -13.62
N TRP A 80 4.67 8.25 -14.35
CA TRP A 80 4.39 8.71 -15.71
C TRP A 80 4.19 7.54 -16.68
N VAL A 81 5.03 6.51 -16.61
CA VAL A 81 4.87 5.26 -17.38
C VAL A 81 3.52 4.59 -17.07
N ALA A 82 3.15 4.49 -15.79
CA ALA A 82 1.85 3.93 -15.39
C ALA A 82 0.67 4.72 -15.98
N ALA A 83 0.78 6.06 -16.01
CA ALA A 83 -0.23 6.91 -16.63
C ALA A 83 -0.33 6.70 -18.16
N LEU A 84 0.80 6.52 -18.84
CA LEU A 84 0.81 6.20 -20.27
C LEU A 84 0.21 4.82 -20.57
N ALA A 85 0.54 3.81 -19.76
CA ALA A 85 -0.04 2.47 -19.89
C ALA A 85 -1.56 2.49 -19.72
N ARG A 86 -2.06 3.26 -18.74
CA ARG A 86 -3.50 3.50 -18.57
C ARG A 86 -4.12 4.09 -19.83
N ARG A 87 -3.51 5.10 -20.45
CA ARG A 87 -4.00 5.68 -21.72
C ARG A 87 -3.98 4.66 -22.87
N GLY A 88 -2.96 3.80 -22.94
CA GLY A 88 -2.90 2.72 -23.93
C GLY A 88 -4.01 1.69 -23.76
N ALA A 89 -4.39 1.36 -22.52
CA ALA A 89 -5.53 0.50 -22.22
C ALA A 89 -6.87 1.10 -22.69
N GLU A 90 -6.99 2.44 -22.65
CA GLU A 90 -8.16 3.14 -23.19
C GLU A 90 -8.24 3.03 -24.72
N ALA A 91 -7.09 3.14 -25.41
CA ALA A 91 -7.02 3.05 -26.87
C ALA A 91 -7.35 1.64 -27.42
N THR A 92 -7.05 0.58 -26.66
CA THR A 92 -7.28 -0.82 -27.06
C THR A 92 -8.66 -1.35 -26.66
N GLY A 93 -9.48 -0.54 -25.98
CA GLY A 93 -10.84 -0.93 -25.55
C GLY A 93 -10.89 -1.87 -24.34
N VAL A 94 -9.75 -2.24 -23.74
CA VAL A 94 -9.68 -3.13 -22.56
C VAL A 94 -10.06 -2.42 -21.24
N ARG A 95 -10.38 -1.12 -21.30
CA ARG A 95 -10.71 -0.28 -20.15
C ARG A 95 -11.80 -0.84 -19.23
N PRO A 96 -12.90 -1.46 -19.69
CA PRO A 96 -13.91 -2.00 -18.78
C PRO A 96 -13.34 -3.14 -17.91
N VAL A 97 -12.56 -4.04 -18.51
CA VAL A 97 -11.90 -5.15 -17.80
C VAL A 97 -10.88 -4.61 -16.80
N ASP A 98 -10.07 -3.64 -17.22
CA ASP A 98 -9.08 -2.97 -16.36
C ASP A 98 -9.73 -2.33 -15.11
N ARG A 99 -10.90 -1.71 -15.26
CA ARG A 99 -11.65 -1.12 -14.13
C ARG A 99 -12.24 -2.16 -13.19
N VAL A 100 -12.82 -3.24 -13.72
CA VAL A 100 -13.37 -4.32 -12.89
C VAL A 100 -12.26 -4.97 -12.07
N LEU A 101 -11.14 -5.31 -12.72
CA LEU A 101 -9.97 -5.86 -12.04
C LEU A 101 -9.37 -4.85 -11.05
N GLY A 102 -9.39 -3.56 -11.38
CA GLY A 102 -9.02 -2.49 -10.47
C GLY A 102 -9.89 -2.46 -9.22
N GLY A 103 -11.20 -2.69 -9.35
CA GLY A 103 -12.12 -2.85 -8.22
C GLY A 103 -11.79 -4.06 -7.35
N VAL A 104 -11.47 -5.22 -7.95
CA VAL A 104 -11.01 -6.42 -7.22
C VAL A 104 -9.70 -6.14 -6.48
N PHE A 105 -8.75 -5.49 -7.13
CA PHE A 105 -7.50 -5.07 -6.48
C PHE A 105 -7.77 -4.09 -5.34
N GLY A 106 -8.67 -3.13 -5.52
CA GLY A 106 -9.11 -2.19 -4.50
C GLY A 106 -9.76 -2.88 -3.30
N LEU A 107 -10.52 -3.95 -3.53
CA LEU A 107 -11.08 -4.79 -2.47
C LEU A 107 -9.98 -5.48 -1.66
N LEU A 108 -9.02 -6.12 -2.35
CA LEU A 108 -7.89 -6.78 -1.70
C LEU A 108 -7.02 -5.79 -0.91
N ARG A 109 -6.69 -4.64 -1.51
CA ARG A 109 -5.93 -3.56 -0.86
C ARG A 109 -6.67 -3.02 0.37
N GLY A 110 -7.96 -2.77 0.24
CA GLY A 110 -8.79 -2.28 1.35
C GLY A 110 -8.85 -3.30 2.48
N GLY A 111 -9.07 -4.58 2.17
CA GLY A 111 -9.03 -5.67 3.14
C GLY A 111 -7.68 -5.78 3.84
N LEU A 112 -6.57 -5.69 3.11
CA LEU A 112 -5.22 -5.71 3.68
C LEU A 112 -4.96 -4.54 4.62
N ILE A 113 -5.34 -3.32 4.24
CA ILE A 113 -5.22 -2.12 5.08
C ILE A 113 -6.04 -2.30 6.36
N LEU A 114 -7.30 -2.72 6.24
CA LEU A 114 -8.18 -2.94 7.37
C LEU A 114 -7.68 -4.07 8.29
N ALA A 115 -7.08 -5.13 7.73
CA ALA A 115 -6.46 -6.19 8.51
C ALA A 115 -5.26 -5.66 9.31
N GLY A 116 -4.40 -4.82 8.70
CA GLY A 116 -3.32 -4.14 9.41
C GLY A 116 -3.83 -3.24 10.54
N VAL A 117 -4.89 -2.47 10.30
CA VAL A 117 -5.55 -1.66 11.34
C VAL A 117 -6.11 -2.54 12.45
N ALA A 118 -6.79 -3.63 12.12
CA ALA A 118 -7.32 -4.56 13.12
C ALA A 118 -6.21 -5.18 13.97
N LEU A 119 -5.07 -5.53 13.37
CA LEU A 119 -3.90 -6.01 14.11
C LEU A 119 -3.39 -4.95 15.09
N LEU A 120 -3.30 -3.68 14.67
CA LEU A 120 -2.94 -2.58 15.58
C LEU A 120 -3.96 -2.38 16.70
N VAL A 121 -5.26 -2.47 16.40
CA VAL A 121 -6.33 -2.33 17.41
C VAL A 121 -6.26 -3.46 18.46
N HIS A 122 -5.97 -4.70 18.03
CA HIS A 122 -5.77 -5.85 18.93
C HIS A 122 -4.61 -5.66 19.91
N GLN A 123 -3.64 -4.82 19.58
CA GLN A 123 -2.53 -4.45 20.49
C GLN A 123 -2.91 -3.32 21.47
N THR A 124 -4.18 -2.89 21.50
CA THR A 124 -4.67 -1.82 22.37
C THR A 124 -5.90 -2.26 23.18
N PRO A 125 -6.22 -1.61 24.31
CA PRO A 125 -7.44 -1.90 25.08
C PRO A 125 -8.75 -1.70 24.30
N TRP A 126 -8.69 -1.07 23.11
CA TRP A 126 -9.87 -0.80 22.31
C TRP A 126 -10.50 -2.07 21.71
N ALA A 127 -9.73 -3.15 21.58
CA ALA A 127 -10.23 -4.45 21.13
C ALA A 127 -11.31 -5.04 22.06
N ASP A 128 -11.27 -4.72 23.36
CA ASP A 128 -12.26 -5.18 24.34
C ASP A 128 -13.51 -4.29 24.43
N SER A 129 -13.54 -3.17 23.70
CA SER A 129 -14.70 -2.27 23.71
C SER A 129 -15.95 -2.93 23.13
N ALA A 130 -17.12 -2.54 23.64
CA ALA A 130 -18.40 -3.03 23.13
C ALA A 130 -18.56 -2.74 21.62
N ALA A 131 -18.15 -1.52 21.20
CA ALA A 131 -18.19 -1.11 19.81
C ALA A 131 -17.39 -2.02 18.85
N TRP A 132 -16.28 -2.59 19.31
CA TRP A 132 -15.44 -3.50 18.52
C TRP A 132 -15.98 -4.94 18.54
N ARG A 133 -16.38 -5.44 19.71
CA ARG A 133 -16.86 -6.85 19.88
C ARG A 133 -18.23 -7.11 19.26
N GLU A 134 -19.11 -6.10 19.26
CA GLU A 134 -20.44 -6.18 18.67
C GLU A 134 -20.43 -6.07 17.14
N ALA A 135 -19.37 -5.47 16.56
CA ALA A 135 -19.23 -5.30 15.13
C ALA A 135 -18.94 -6.63 14.40
N VAL A 136 -19.43 -6.72 13.17
CA VAL A 136 -19.25 -7.91 12.32
C VAL A 136 -17.92 -7.86 11.56
N GLY A 137 -17.52 -6.68 11.09
CA GLY A 137 -16.30 -6.47 10.32
C GLY A 137 -15.02 -6.93 11.03
N PRO A 138 -14.78 -6.56 12.30
CA PRO A 138 -13.64 -7.04 13.06
C PRO A 138 -13.55 -8.57 13.19
N ARG A 139 -14.68 -9.29 13.18
CA ARG A 139 -14.69 -10.76 13.23
C ARG A 139 -14.09 -11.36 11.97
N TRP A 140 -14.50 -10.88 10.80
CA TRP A 140 -13.93 -11.30 9.51
C TRP A 140 -12.45 -10.92 9.40
N LEU A 141 -12.08 -9.72 9.84
CA LEU A 141 -10.68 -9.28 9.84
C LEU A 141 -9.82 -10.17 10.74
N THR A 142 -10.31 -10.52 11.93
CA THR A 142 -9.61 -11.40 12.87
C THR A 142 -9.45 -12.81 12.31
N GLN A 143 -10.47 -13.36 11.66
CA GLN A 143 -10.37 -14.65 10.95
C GLN A 143 -9.33 -14.61 9.82
N GLY A 144 -9.31 -13.52 9.05
CA GLY A 144 -8.30 -13.31 8.01
C GLY A 144 -6.88 -13.23 8.59
N LEU A 145 -6.70 -12.51 9.71
CA LEU A 145 -5.42 -12.43 10.41
C LEU A 145 -4.95 -13.80 10.90
N LEU A 146 -5.84 -14.63 11.44
CA LEU A 146 -5.51 -16.00 11.86
C LEU A 146 -5.04 -16.87 10.69
N ALA A 147 -5.64 -16.72 9.51
CA ALA A 147 -5.19 -17.42 8.30
C ALA A 147 -3.77 -16.97 7.88
N VAL A 148 -3.46 -15.67 8.02
CA VAL A 148 -2.14 -15.11 7.70
C VAL A 148 -1.09 -15.49 8.74
N LYS A 149 -1.47 -15.64 10.02
CA LYS A 149 -0.56 -15.98 11.14
C LYS A 149 0.28 -17.22 10.84
N VAL A 150 -0.26 -18.20 10.10
CA VAL A 150 0.43 -19.45 9.73
C VAL A 150 1.57 -19.23 8.73
N LEU A 151 1.52 -18.15 7.94
CA LEU A 151 2.51 -17.82 6.92
C LEU A 151 3.65 -16.92 7.43
N VAL A 152 3.48 -16.39 8.63
CA VAL A 152 4.34 -15.35 9.21
C VAL A 152 5.38 -15.99 10.14
N PRO A 153 6.64 -15.49 10.19
CA PRO A 153 7.65 -15.98 11.11
C PRO A 153 7.21 -15.94 12.57
N ALA A 154 7.73 -16.85 13.39
CA ALA A 154 7.31 -17.03 14.78
C ALA A 154 7.45 -15.74 15.61
N GLU A 155 8.44 -14.91 15.30
CA GLU A 155 8.73 -13.65 15.96
C GLU A 155 7.61 -12.62 15.76
N VAL A 156 6.98 -12.64 14.57
CA VAL A 156 5.92 -11.69 14.21
C VAL A 156 4.54 -12.26 14.56
N ALA A 157 4.38 -13.59 14.59
CA ALA A 157 3.14 -14.26 14.96
C ALA A 157 2.66 -13.93 16.38
N VAL A 158 3.55 -13.48 17.27
CA VAL A 158 3.21 -13.03 18.64
C VAL A 158 2.26 -11.83 18.64
N TYR A 159 2.29 -10.99 17.60
CA TYR A 159 1.43 -9.80 17.49
C TYR A 159 0.06 -10.09 16.86
N PHE A 160 -0.19 -11.32 16.44
CA PHE A 160 -1.47 -11.72 15.87
C PHE A 160 -2.42 -12.22 16.96
N PRO A 161 -3.73 -11.97 16.82
CA PRO A 161 -4.75 -12.54 17.71
C PRO A 161 -4.75 -14.09 17.68
#